data_AF-A0A6H0JIR2-F1
#
_entry.id   AF-A0A6H0JIR2-F1
#
_cell.length_a   1.000
_cell.length_b   1.000
_cell.length_c   1.000
_cell.angle_alpha   90.00
_cell.angle_beta   90.00
_cell.angle_gamma   90.00
#
_symmetry.space_group_name_H-M   'P 1'
#
loop_
_entity.id
_entity.type
_entity.pdbx_description
1 polymer ?
#
loop_
_entity_poly.entity_id
_entity_poly.type
_entity_poly.pdbx_seq_one_letter_code
_entity_poly.pdbx_strand_id
1 'polypeptide(L)'
;MVETLARCNDYYQQVEEKMTGVVLEAVRKIIDTFDDVDTTVSVVREALQLVSNQKQVILHVHPEQVVEVREKVAGVLSDFPEVGYVDVVADARLKNGGCILETEVGIIDASIDGQLHALKQAMVKQLSERKTTIHE
;
A
#
# COMPACT_ATOMS: atom_id res chain seq x y z
N MET A 1 5.52 -42.02 14.08
CA MET A 1 5.51 -41.54 12.68
C MET A 1 4.55 -40.37 12.49
N VAL A 2 3.29 -40.46 12.94
CA VAL A 2 2.30 -39.36 12.84
C VAL A 2 2.72 -38.10 13.63
N GLU A 3 3.24 -38.25 14.86
CA GLU A 3 3.74 -37.10 15.67
C GLU A 3 4.94 -36.38 15.05
N THR A 4 5.83 -37.11 14.38
CA THR A 4 7.01 -36.53 13.73
C THR A 4 6.64 -35.70 12.52
N LEU A 5 5.62 -36.13 11.77
CA LEU A 5 5.09 -35.41 10.62
C LEU A 5 4.39 -34.11 11.06
N ALA A 6 3.57 -34.18 12.12
CA ALA A 6 2.88 -33.01 12.68
C ALA A 6 3.87 -31.93 13.16
N ARG A 7 4.90 -32.32 13.92
CA ARG A 7 5.96 -31.39 14.35
C ARG A 7 6.71 -30.72 13.20
N CYS A 8 6.96 -31.46 12.12
CA CYS A 8 7.65 -30.92 10.95
C CYS A 8 6.78 -29.86 10.26
N ASN A 9 5.49 -30.14 10.08
CA ASN A 9 4.53 -29.22 9.50
C ASN A 9 4.37 -27.93 10.34
N ASP A 10 4.25 -28.06 11.66
CA ASP A 10 4.16 -26.90 12.57
C ASP A 10 5.43 -26.03 12.50
N TYR A 11 6.60 -26.67 12.43
CA TYR A 11 7.87 -25.96 12.27
C TYR A 11 7.93 -25.19 10.94
N TYR A 12 7.54 -25.81 9.83
CA TYR A 12 7.49 -25.12 8.53
C TYR A 12 6.54 -23.93 8.57
N GLN A 13 5.35 -24.08 9.16
CA GLN A 13 4.40 -22.98 9.28
C GLN A 13 4.96 -21.81 10.11
N GLN A 14 5.64 -22.10 11.23
CA GLN A 14 6.28 -21.05 12.02
C GLN A 14 7.41 -20.34 11.27
N VAL A 15 8.18 -21.07 10.45
CA VAL A 15 9.23 -20.47 9.62
C VAL A 15 8.62 -19.58 8.54
N GLU A 16 7.55 -20.01 7.89
CA GLU A 16 6.82 -19.22 6.88
C GLU A 16 6.26 -17.91 7.46
N GLU A 17 5.64 -17.97 8.64
CA GLU A 17 5.11 -16.79 9.34
C GLU A 17 6.24 -15.82 9.73
N LYS A 18 7.34 -16.33 10.29
CA LYS A 18 8.52 -15.51 10.65
C LYS A 18 9.15 -14.88 9.42
N MET A 19 9.30 -15.63 8.33
CA MET A 19 9.88 -15.13 7.09
C MET A 19 9.04 -14.00 6.50
N THR A 20 7.71 -14.16 6.52
CA THR A 20 6.78 -13.11 6.09
C THR A 20 6.97 -11.83 6.91
N GLY A 21 7.11 -11.97 8.24
CA GLY A 21 7.40 -10.83 9.12
C GLY A 21 8.71 -10.12 8.76
N VAL A 22 9.81 -10.87 8.60
CA VAL A 22 11.13 -10.31 8.26
C VAL A 22 11.11 -9.58 6.92
N VAL A 23 10.44 -10.14 5.90
CA VAL A 23 10.33 -9.50 4.58
C VAL A 23 9.56 -8.18 4.69
N LEU A 24 8.43 -8.16 5.39
CA LEU A 24 7.63 -6.95 5.57
C LEU A 24 8.40 -5.87 6.33
N GLU A 25 9.15 -6.22 7.37
CA GLU A 25 10.02 -5.28 8.09
C GLU A 25 11.14 -4.75 7.21
N ALA A 26 11.78 -5.60 6.40
CA ALA A 26 12.82 -5.19 5.49
C ALA A 26 12.29 -4.21 4.43
N VAL A 27 11.12 -4.50 3.83
CA VAL A 27 10.48 -3.61 2.85
C VAL A 27 10.10 -2.29 3.51
N ARG A 28 9.49 -2.32 4.70
CA ARG A 28 9.17 -1.08 5.44
C ARG A 28 10.40 -0.23 5.68
N LYS A 29 11.49 -0.84 6.17
CA LYS A 29 12.75 -0.14 6.43
C LYS A 29 13.34 0.47 5.17
N ILE A 30 13.18 -0.17 4.01
CA ILE A 30 13.62 0.40 2.73
C ILE A 30 12.74 1.60 2.36
N ILE A 31 11.41 1.49 2.49
CA ILE A 31 10.47 2.59 2.19
C ILE A 31 10.75 3.80 3.10
N ASP A 32 11.06 3.58 4.38
CA ASP A 32 11.40 4.63 5.34
C ASP A 32 12.70 5.40 4.99
N THR A 33 13.48 4.94 4.00
CA THR A 33 14.67 5.69 3.50
C THR A 33 14.34 6.69 2.40
N PHE A 34 13.14 6.62 1.82
CA PHE A 34 12.70 7.56 0.79
C PHE A 34 12.09 8.81 1.43
N ASP A 35 12.06 9.89 0.66
CA ASP A 35 11.36 11.10 1.06
C ASP A 35 9.85 10.84 1.12
N ASP A 36 9.20 11.30 2.19
CA ASP A 36 7.77 11.05 2.42
C ASP A 36 6.90 11.69 1.33
N VAL A 37 7.32 12.84 0.77
CA VAL A 37 6.57 13.53 -0.29
C VAL A 37 6.74 12.77 -1.61
N ASP A 38 7.97 12.37 -1.97
CA ASP A 38 8.21 11.57 -3.19
C ASP A 38 7.48 10.23 -3.15
N THR A 39 7.44 9.60 -1.97
CA THR A 39 6.67 8.37 -1.74
C THR A 39 5.19 8.62 -1.94
N THR A 40 4.64 9.68 -1.34
CA THR A 40 3.23 10.07 -1.50
C THR A 40 2.88 10.30 -2.97
N VAL A 41 3.71 11.03 -3.71
CA VAL A 41 3.47 11.34 -5.13
C VAL A 41 3.52 10.08 -6.00
N SER A 42 4.46 9.18 -5.73
CA SER A 42 4.55 7.87 -6.40
C SER A 42 3.28 7.06 -6.20
N VAL A 43 2.77 7.01 -4.97
CA VAL A 43 1.57 6.26 -4.63
C VAL A 43 0.31 6.92 -5.20
N VAL A 44 0.23 8.25 -5.20
CA VAL A 44 -0.86 8.99 -5.85
C VAL A 44 -0.88 8.70 -7.35
N ARG A 45 0.27 8.67 -8.02
CA ARG A 45 0.36 8.30 -9.44
C ARG A 45 -0.22 6.91 -9.72
N GLU A 46 0.11 5.91 -8.89
CA GLU A 46 -0.45 4.57 -9.01
C GLU A 46 -1.97 4.57 -8.74
N ALA A 47 -2.42 5.27 -7.71
CA ALA A 47 -3.84 5.36 -7.39
C ALA A 47 -4.63 6.02 -8.54
N LEU A 48 -4.09 7.09 -9.14
CA LEU A 48 -4.69 7.77 -10.30
C LEU A 48 -4.82 6.85 -11.53
N GLN A 49 -3.89 5.92 -11.75
CA GLN A 49 -4.03 4.89 -12.81
C GLN A 49 -5.24 3.98 -12.59
N LEU A 50 -5.62 3.75 -11.33
CA LEU A 50 -6.77 2.91 -10.98
C LEU A 50 -8.10 3.68 -11.07
N VAL A 51 -8.08 5.00 -10.89
CA VAL A 51 -9.26 5.87 -10.95
C VAL A 51 -9.37 6.61 -12.28
N SER A 52 -9.51 5.86 -13.37
CA SER A 52 -9.80 6.46 -14.68
C SER A 52 -11.20 7.09 -14.71
N ASN A 53 -11.34 8.16 -15.50
CA ASN A 53 -12.61 8.86 -15.78
C ASN A 53 -13.30 9.53 -14.57
N GLN A 54 -12.54 9.89 -13.52
CA GLN A 54 -13.04 10.65 -12.37
C GLN A 54 -12.81 12.16 -12.55
N LYS A 55 -13.88 12.96 -12.48
CA LYS A 55 -13.79 14.41 -12.70
C LYS A 55 -13.16 15.16 -11.54
N GLN A 56 -13.33 14.67 -10.33
CA GLN A 56 -12.85 15.31 -9.12
C GLN A 56 -12.29 14.24 -8.18
N VAL A 57 -11.08 14.51 -7.71
CA VAL A 57 -10.36 13.65 -6.76
C VAL A 57 -9.89 14.53 -5.62
N ILE A 58 -10.05 14.07 -4.39
CA ILE A 58 -9.58 14.76 -3.18
C ILE A 58 -8.46 13.92 -2.58
N LEU A 59 -7.27 14.49 -2.47
CA LEU A 59 -6.11 13.86 -1.87
C LEU A 59 -5.92 14.39 -0.46
N HIS A 60 -6.12 13.55 0.53
CA HIS A 60 -5.86 13.86 1.94
C HIS A 60 -4.41 13.48 2.28
N VAL A 61 -3.65 14.42 2.83
CA VAL A 61 -2.26 14.23 3.28
C VAL A 61 -2.01 14.94 4.61
N HIS A 62 -0.90 14.63 5.28
CA HIS A 62 -0.52 15.32 6.50
C HIS A 62 -0.32 16.84 6.23
N PRO A 63 -0.74 17.74 7.16
CA PRO A 63 -0.69 19.19 6.95
C PRO A 63 0.68 19.75 6.55
N GLU A 64 1.77 19.12 7.02
CA GLU A 64 3.14 19.53 6.70
C GLU A 64 3.53 19.27 5.25
N GLN A 65 2.85 18.32 4.58
CA GLN A 65 3.18 17.89 3.22
C GLN A 65 2.30 18.52 2.14
N VAL A 66 1.19 19.18 2.52
CA VAL A 66 0.16 19.68 1.59
C VAL A 66 0.74 20.55 0.48
N VAL A 67 1.64 21.48 0.83
CA VAL A 67 2.20 22.44 -0.13
C VAL A 67 3.06 21.71 -1.16
N GLU A 68 4.00 20.89 -0.70
CA GLU A 68 4.95 20.21 -1.58
C GLU A 68 4.27 19.11 -2.42
N VAL A 69 3.34 18.35 -1.83
CA VAL A 69 2.55 17.35 -2.55
C VAL A 69 1.71 18.01 -3.63
N ARG A 70 1.07 19.15 -3.36
CA ARG A 70 0.26 19.87 -4.34
C ARG A 70 1.07 20.30 -5.56
N GLU A 71 2.28 20.83 -5.35
CA GLU A 71 3.16 21.22 -6.46
C GLU A 71 3.59 20.01 -7.31
N LYS A 72 4.00 18.91 -6.67
CA LYS A 72 4.44 17.70 -7.39
C LYS A 72 3.29 16.98 -8.10
N VAL A 73 2.12 16.89 -7.47
CA VAL A 73 0.92 16.25 -8.05
C VAL A 73 0.40 17.02 -9.27
N ALA A 74 0.52 18.36 -9.28
CA ALA A 74 0.19 19.15 -10.46
C ALA A 74 1.02 18.75 -11.70
N GLY A 75 2.28 18.35 -11.50
CA GLY A 75 3.12 17.77 -12.56
C GLY A 75 2.62 16.40 -13.02
N VAL A 76 2.23 15.54 -12.08
CA VAL A 76 1.71 14.19 -12.38
C VAL A 76 0.39 14.24 -13.15
N LEU A 77 -0.49 15.19 -12.85
CA LEU A 77 -1.78 15.36 -13.53
C LEU A 77 -1.65 15.52 -15.05
N SER A 78 -0.52 16.02 -15.54
CA SER A 78 -0.27 16.15 -16.99
C SER A 78 -0.25 14.80 -17.71
N ASP A 79 0.07 13.72 -16.98
CA ASP A 79 0.09 12.35 -17.51
C ASP A 79 -1.32 11.70 -17.51
N PHE A 80 -2.30 12.32 -16.85
CA PHE A 80 -3.65 11.77 -16.64
C PHE A 80 -4.75 12.76 -17.08
N PRO A 81 -4.92 12.98 -18.41
CA PRO A 81 -5.89 13.95 -18.93
C PRO A 81 -7.35 13.59 -18.65
N GLU A 82 -7.63 12.35 -18.28
CA GLU A 82 -8.95 11.84 -17.90
C GLU A 82 -9.36 12.19 -16.46
N VAL A 83 -8.42 12.66 -15.64
CA VAL A 83 -8.66 13.14 -14.27
C VAL A 83 -8.83 14.64 -14.33
N GLY A 84 -10.02 15.14 -13.94
CA GLY A 84 -10.35 16.56 -14.12
C GLY A 84 -9.54 17.50 -13.21
N TYR A 85 -9.52 17.22 -11.90
CA TYR A 85 -8.76 18.00 -10.92
C TYR A 85 -8.51 17.16 -9.66
N VAL A 86 -7.33 17.33 -9.06
CA VAL A 86 -6.99 16.77 -7.74
C VAL A 86 -6.88 17.92 -6.73
N ASP A 87 -7.74 17.92 -5.72
CA ASP A 87 -7.67 18.85 -4.61
C ASP A 87 -6.84 18.25 -3.46
N VAL A 88 -5.75 18.90 -3.07
CA VAL A 88 -4.90 18.42 -1.97
C VAL A 88 -5.32 19.11 -0.68
N VAL A 89 -5.83 18.33 0.27
CA VAL A 89 -6.37 18.80 1.56
C VAL A 89 -5.57 18.23 2.73
N ALA A 90 -5.56 18.98 3.83
CA ALA A 90 -4.85 18.61 5.05
C ALA A 90 -5.71 17.69 5.93
N ASP A 91 -5.15 16.56 6.36
CA ASP A 91 -5.74 15.68 7.38
C ASP A 91 -4.69 15.35 8.46
N ALA A 92 -4.86 15.95 9.64
CA ALA A 92 -3.96 15.76 10.78
C ALA A 92 -4.03 14.36 11.41
N ARG A 93 -4.97 13.50 10.98
CA ARG A 93 -5.05 12.11 11.42
C ARG A 93 -4.06 11.20 10.67
N LEU A 94 -3.57 11.66 9.52
CA LEU A 94 -2.59 10.93 8.73
C LEU A 94 -1.19 11.13 9.30
N LYS A 95 -0.32 10.14 9.10
CA LYS A 95 1.11 10.30 9.37
C LYS A 95 1.80 10.87 8.12
N ASN A 96 3.01 11.39 8.28
CA ASN A 96 3.85 11.72 7.14
C ASN A 96 4.01 10.50 6.23
N GLY A 97 3.88 10.71 4.91
CA GLY A 97 3.89 9.65 3.89
C GLY A 97 2.58 8.86 3.76
N GLY A 98 1.60 9.10 4.65
CA GLY A 98 0.25 8.56 4.55
C GLY A 98 -0.62 9.43 3.65
N CYS A 99 -1.36 8.80 2.73
CA CYS A 99 -2.31 9.50 1.90
C CYS A 99 -3.58 8.69 1.66
N ILE A 100 -4.70 9.41 1.49
CA ILE A 100 -5.99 8.83 1.17
C ILE A 100 -6.54 9.56 -0.05
N LEU A 101 -6.99 8.79 -1.03
CA LEU A 101 -7.61 9.32 -2.24
C LEU A 101 -9.13 9.16 -2.13
N GLU A 102 -9.87 10.25 -2.24
CA GLU A 102 -11.32 10.26 -2.22
C GLU A 102 -11.84 10.66 -3.60
N THR A 103 -12.79 9.88 -4.12
CA THR A 103 -13.42 10.06 -5.43
C THR A 103 -14.94 10.02 -5.27
N GLU A 104 -15.69 10.41 -6.31
CA GLU A 104 -17.16 10.32 -6.29
C GLU A 104 -17.68 8.89 -6.04
N VAL A 105 -16.90 7.88 -6.42
CA VAL A 105 -17.26 6.46 -6.32
C VAL A 105 -16.87 5.88 -4.96
N GLY A 106 -15.93 6.50 -4.25
CA GLY A 106 -15.50 6.04 -2.94
C GLY A 106 -14.09 6.48 -2.53
N ILE A 107 -13.63 5.90 -1.42
CA ILE A 107 -12.35 6.20 -0.79
C ILE A 107 -11.37 5.05 -1.05
N ILE A 108 -10.16 5.40 -1.46
CA ILE A 108 -9.03 4.51 -1.70
C ILE A 108 -7.97 4.86 -0.67
N ASP A 109 -7.67 3.89 0.20
CA ASP A 109 -6.51 3.97 1.08
C ASP A 109 -5.25 3.68 0.25
N ALA A 110 -4.49 4.74 -0.01
CA ALA A 110 -3.24 4.68 -0.73
C ALA A 110 -2.06 4.87 0.26
N SER A 111 -2.23 4.51 1.52
CA SER A 111 -1.13 4.55 2.49
C SER A 111 -0.18 3.37 2.29
N ILE A 112 1.11 3.59 2.61
CA ILE A 112 2.11 2.51 2.66
C ILE A 112 1.69 1.42 3.65
N ASP A 113 1.11 1.79 4.79
CA ASP A 113 0.61 0.82 5.77
C ASP A 113 -0.50 -0.07 5.16
N GLY A 114 -1.43 0.51 4.39
CA GLY A 114 -2.46 -0.22 3.65
C GLY A 114 -1.89 -1.16 2.59
N GLN A 115 -0.89 -0.71 1.82
CA GLN A 115 -0.21 -1.53 0.82
C GLN A 115 0.58 -2.70 1.43
N LEU A 116 1.33 -2.45 2.51
CA LEU A 116 2.05 -3.50 3.25
C LEU A 116 1.08 -4.52 3.86
N HIS A 117 -0.10 -4.07 4.30
CA HIS A 117 -1.14 -4.95 4.79
C HIS A 117 -1.69 -5.85 3.66
N ALA A 118 -1.98 -5.28 2.49
CA ALA A 118 -2.42 -6.05 1.32
C ALA A 118 -1.35 -7.07 0.88
N LEU A 119 -0.07 -6.67 0.86
CA LEU A 119 1.05 -7.57 0.55
C LEU A 119 1.12 -8.74 1.55
N LYS A 120 0.99 -8.46 2.85
CA LYS A 120 0.94 -9.50 3.88
C LYS A 120 -0.19 -10.50 3.62
N GLN A 121 -1.40 -10.02 3.32
CA GLN A 121 -2.54 -10.90 3.03
C GLN A 121 -2.28 -11.77 1.79
N ALA A 122 -1.71 -11.20 0.72
CA ALA A 122 -1.36 -11.93 -0.48
C ALA A 122 -0.33 -13.04 -0.20
N MET A 123 0.71 -12.74 0.59
CA MET A 123 1.71 -13.73 1.00
C MET A 123 1.09 -14.86 1.83
N VAL A 124 0.27 -14.52 2.83
CA VAL A 124 -0.43 -15.52 3.66
C VAL A 124 -1.35 -16.41 2.82
N LYS A 125 -2.09 -15.81 1.89
CA LYS A 125 -2.97 -16.54 0.97
C LYS A 125 -2.17 -17.53 0.12
N GLN A 126 -1.10 -17.10 -0.52
CA GLN A 126 -0.24 -17.96 -1.35
C GLN A 126 0.40 -19.11 -0.56
N LEU A 127 0.86 -18.83 0.68
CA LEU A 127 1.41 -19.85 1.57
C LEU A 127 0.33 -20.85 2.02
N SER A 128 -0.91 -20.40 2.21
CA SER A 128 -2.04 -21.28 2.52
C SER A 128 -2.50 -22.12 1.33
N GLU A 129 -2.48 -21.58 0.11
CA GLU A 129 -2.89 -22.30 -1.11
C GLU A 129 -1.91 -23.44 -1.47
N ARG A 130 -0.60 -23.26 -1.21
CA ARG A 130 0.38 -24.36 -1.33
C ARG A 130 0.08 -25.54 -0.40
N LYS A 131 -0.62 -25.32 0.73
CA LYS A 131 -0.99 -26.42 1.64
C LYS A 131 -2.05 -27.34 1.02
N THR A 132 -2.94 -26.79 0.21
CA THR A 132 -4.02 -27.55 -0.45
C THR A 132 -3.48 -28.42 -1.59
N THR A 133 -2.54 -27.91 -2.39
CA THR A 133 -1.98 -28.65 -3.54
C THR A 133 -1.06 -29.81 -3.14
N ILE A 134 -0.55 -29.84 -1.90
CA ILE A 134 0.29 -30.95 -1.40
C ILE A 134 -0.57 -32.09 -0.81
N HIS A 135 -1.88 -31.86 -0.63
CA HIS A 135 -2.82 -32.84 -0.05
C HIS A 135 -3.76 -33.50 -1.10
N GLU A 136 -3.55 -33.27 -2.40
CA GLU A 136 -4.10 -34.07 -3.52
C GLU A 136 -3.03 -34.98 -4.10
#